data_AF-A0A224YP16-F1
#
_entry.id   AF-A0A224YP16-F1
#
_cell.length_a   1.000
_cell.length_b   1.000
_cell.length_c   1.000
_cell.angle_alpha   90.00
_cell.angle_beta   90.00
_cell.angle_gamma   90.00
#
_symmetry.space_group_name_H-M   'P 1'
#
loop_
_entity.id
_entity.type
_entity.pdbx_description
1 polymer ?
#
loop_
_entity_poly.entity_id
_entity_poly.type
_entity_poly.pdbx_seq_one_letter_code
_entity_poly.pdbx_strand_id
1 'polypeptide(L)'
;MWFMRRFTRIFPEYITRDFYIAGESYGARFAVGVASKLLKNERPMVPLKLKGVMLGVGFLFPLLDIIDSTNYLFSSGLLNTAGRDMFTQQFNMIRQLVQEKNYTAAAGLLSHTVMNIGSRGTPTLFQSLTGFKHHGSIARAERNEEIAAYYNYANDSSFKKVIHVSSNRVLDSTRRRVV
;
A
#
# COMPACT_ATOMS: atom_id res chain seq x y z
N MET A 1 19.01 -4.68 2.47
CA MET A 1 20.00 -4.97 1.40
C MET A 1 20.56 -6.39 1.42
N TRP A 2 20.35 -7.16 2.50
CA TRP A 2 20.73 -8.57 2.54
C TRP A 2 20.12 -9.43 1.44
N PHE A 3 18.82 -9.26 1.16
CA PHE A 3 18.15 -9.93 0.05
C PHE A 3 18.88 -9.67 -1.27
N MET A 4 19.06 -8.40 -1.66
CA MET A 4 19.71 -8.04 -2.93
C MET A 4 21.15 -8.59 -3.02
N ARG A 5 21.92 -8.55 -1.93
CA ARG A 5 23.27 -9.13 -1.90
C ARG A 5 23.26 -10.64 -2.15
N ARG A 6 22.30 -11.37 -1.58
CA ARG A 6 22.17 -12.82 -1.81
C ARG A 6 21.66 -13.10 -3.22
N PHE A 7 20.68 -12.32 -3.69
CA PHE A 7 20.14 -12.42 -5.03
C PHE A 7 21.24 -12.30 -6.09
N THR A 8 22.09 -11.27 -6.03
CA THR A 8 23.18 -11.08 -7.00
C THR A 8 24.30 -12.11 -6.89
N ARG A 9 24.37 -12.88 -5.80
CA ARG A 9 25.32 -14.02 -5.68
C ARG A 9 24.78 -15.29 -6.33
N ILE A 10 23.48 -15.51 -6.24
CA ILE A 10 22.80 -16.66 -6.84
C ILE A 10 22.62 -16.41 -8.35
N PHE A 11 22.34 -15.16 -8.74
CA PHE A 11 22.09 -14.75 -10.11
C PHE A 11 23.05 -13.63 -10.54
N PRO A 12 24.35 -13.91 -10.70
CA PRO A 12 25.37 -12.92 -11.05
C PRO A 12 25.17 -12.30 -12.44
N GLU A 13 24.46 -12.97 -13.35
CA GLU A 13 24.17 -12.50 -14.71
C GLU A 13 23.34 -11.20 -14.76
N TYR A 14 22.70 -10.81 -13.66
CA TYR A 14 21.95 -9.55 -13.56
C TYR A 14 22.80 -8.36 -13.10
N ILE A 15 24.03 -8.57 -12.64
CA ILE A 15 24.90 -7.51 -12.10
C ILE A 15 25.21 -6.44 -13.16
N THR A 16 25.41 -6.84 -14.42
CA THR A 16 25.78 -5.93 -15.52
C THR A 16 24.58 -5.25 -16.18
N ARG A 17 23.35 -5.66 -15.83
CA ARG A 17 22.13 -5.14 -16.43
C ARG A 17 21.71 -3.82 -15.80
N ASP A 18 20.97 -3.04 -16.58
CA ASP A 18 20.30 -1.85 -16.07
C ASP A 18 19.23 -2.27 -15.04
N PHE A 19 19.31 -1.66 -13.86
CA PHE A 19 18.49 -2.02 -12.71
C PHE A 19 17.45 -0.92 -12.44
N TYR A 20 16.19 -1.32 -12.30
CA TYR A 20 15.08 -0.42 -12.00
C TYR A 20 14.38 -0.87 -10.73
N ILE A 21 13.88 0.08 -9.94
CA ILE A 21 13.10 -0.20 -8.74
C ILE A 21 11.71 0.38 -8.93
N ALA A 22 10.68 -0.47 -8.87
CA ALA A 22 9.31 -0.02 -8.87
C ALA A 22 8.69 -0.20 -7.48
N GLY A 23 7.84 0.74 -7.07
CA GLY A 23 7.05 0.65 -5.85
C GLY A 23 5.71 1.34 -6.00
N GLU A 24 4.66 0.71 -5.50
CA GLU A 24 3.30 1.26 -5.51
C GLU A 24 2.85 1.60 -4.09
N SER A 25 2.05 2.66 -3.90
CA SER A 25 1.49 3.04 -2.61
C SER A 25 2.61 3.19 -1.55
N TYR A 26 2.53 2.47 -0.42
CA TYR A 26 3.57 2.47 0.61
C TYR A 26 4.91 1.86 0.12
N GLY A 27 4.86 0.99 -0.89
CA GLY A 27 6.01 0.45 -1.62
C GLY A 27 6.92 1.52 -2.22
N ALA A 28 6.37 2.68 -2.58
CA ALA A 28 7.12 3.81 -3.11
C ALA A 28 8.21 4.30 -2.13
N ARG A 29 7.92 4.31 -0.81
CA ARG A 29 8.91 4.68 0.21
C ARG A 29 10.08 3.71 0.22
N PHE A 30 9.82 2.41 0.10
CA PHE A 30 10.86 1.40 0.02
C PHE A 30 11.67 1.54 -1.26
N ALA A 31 11.03 1.82 -2.40
CA ALA A 31 11.71 2.01 -3.68
C ALA A 31 12.73 3.17 -3.60
N VAL A 32 12.29 4.34 -3.09
CA VAL A 32 13.17 5.50 -2.86
C VAL A 32 14.26 5.18 -1.84
N GLY A 33 13.94 4.49 -0.75
CA GLY A 33 14.92 4.13 0.28
C GLY A 33 16.03 3.20 -0.23
N VAL A 34 15.68 2.21 -1.06
CA VAL A 34 16.65 1.31 -1.69
C VAL A 34 17.50 2.07 -2.71
N ALA A 35 16.87 2.91 -3.55
CA ALA A 35 17.58 3.75 -4.51
C ALA A 35 18.60 4.66 -3.81
N SER A 36 18.19 5.35 -2.75
CA SER A 36 19.06 6.22 -1.96
C SER A 36 20.25 5.45 -1.37
N LYS A 37 20.01 4.23 -0.87
CA LYS A 37 21.08 3.38 -0.34
C LYS A 37 22.04 2.90 -1.41
N LEU A 38 21.57 2.60 -2.62
CA LEU A 38 22.45 2.21 -3.73
C LEU A 38 23.33 3.38 -4.19
N LEU A 39 22.75 4.59 -4.29
CA LEU A 39 23.46 5.79 -4.77
C LEU A 39 24.49 6.34 -3.78
N LYS A 40 24.24 6.22 -2.46
CA LYS A 40 25.13 6.78 -1.41
C LYS A 40 26.34 5.92 -1.07
N ASN A 41 26.41 4.67 -1.53
CA ASN A 41 27.51 3.78 -1.14
C ASN A 41 28.69 3.92 -2.09
N GLU A 42 29.77 4.55 -1.63
CA GLU A 42 31.05 4.64 -2.36
C GLU A 42 31.69 3.26 -2.62
N ARG A 43 31.36 2.27 -1.78
CA ARG A 43 31.68 0.84 -1.99
C ARG A 43 30.40 0.02 -1.89
N PRO A 44 29.65 -0.14 -3.00
CA PRO A 44 28.34 -0.76 -2.93
C PRO A 44 28.45 -2.24 -2.55
N MET A 45 27.83 -2.60 -1.42
CA MET A 45 27.70 -4.00 -0.99
C MET A 45 26.94 -4.87 -2.03
N VAL A 46 26.21 -4.23 -2.94
CA VAL A 46 25.46 -4.85 -4.03
C VAL A 46 25.76 -4.08 -5.32
N PRO A 47 26.47 -4.67 -6.30
CA PRO A 47 26.93 -3.97 -7.50
C PRO A 47 25.82 -3.85 -8.56
N LEU A 48 24.73 -3.16 -8.25
CA LEU A 48 23.62 -2.96 -9.19
C LEU A 48 23.72 -1.61 -9.89
N LYS A 49 23.51 -1.59 -11.21
CA LYS A 49 23.53 -0.38 -12.05
C LYS A 49 22.15 0.28 -12.07
N LEU A 50 21.81 1.00 -11.00
CA LEU A 50 20.53 1.69 -10.89
C LEU A 50 20.35 2.71 -12.02
N LYS A 51 19.26 2.57 -12.78
CA LYS A 51 18.87 3.46 -13.89
C LYS A 51 17.61 4.26 -13.66
N GLY A 52 16.71 3.78 -12.80
CA GLY A 52 15.47 4.49 -12.56
C GLY A 52 14.68 3.95 -11.39
N VAL A 53 13.76 4.78 -10.93
CA VAL A 53 12.78 4.45 -9.90
C VAL A 53 11.39 4.80 -10.43
N MET A 54 10.45 3.86 -10.35
CA MET A 54 9.07 4.03 -10.79
C MET A 54 8.14 3.98 -9.59
N LEU A 55 7.31 5.01 -9.43
CA LEU A 55 6.49 5.21 -8.23
C LEU A 55 5.02 5.29 -8.64
N GLY A 56 4.27 4.19 -8.47
CA GLY A 56 2.85 4.14 -8.75
C GLY A 56 2.05 4.65 -7.56
N VAL A 57 1.27 5.73 -7.73
CA VAL A 57 0.39 6.30 -6.67
C VAL A 57 1.06 6.35 -5.28
N GLY A 58 2.32 6.81 -5.25
CA GLY A 58 3.22 6.60 -4.12
C GLY A 58 2.93 7.47 -2.90
N PHE A 59 2.96 6.87 -1.71
CA PHE A 59 2.76 7.57 -0.43
C PHE A 59 4.07 8.19 0.11
N LEU A 60 4.66 9.12 -0.64
CA LEU A 60 6.02 9.67 -0.39
C LEU A 60 6.04 10.94 0.47
N PHE A 61 5.23 11.93 0.10
CA PHE A 61 5.10 13.23 0.77
C PHE A 61 4.12 13.14 1.97
N PRO A 62 3.78 14.22 2.70
CA PRO A 62 2.99 14.12 3.93
C PRO A 62 1.79 13.21 3.73
N LEU A 63 1.78 12.09 4.45
CA LEU A 63 0.90 10.96 4.16
C LEU A 63 -0.57 11.39 4.19
N LEU A 64 -0.90 12.27 5.13
CA LEU A 64 -2.26 12.78 5.30
C LEU A 64 -2.68 13.66 4.12
N ASP A 65 -1.79 14.41 3.48
CA ASP A 65 -2.18 15.26 2.34
C ASP A 65 -2.44 14.42 1.08
N ILE A 66 -1.77 13.27 0.95
CA ILE A 66 -2.00 12.33 -0.16
C ILE A 66 -3.28 11.52 0.06
N ILE A 67 -3.54 11.08 1.30
CA ILE A 67 -4.69 10.23 1.62
C ILE A 67 -5.99 11.05 1.77
N ASP A 68 -5.89 12.34 2.09
CA ASP A 68 -7.03 13.26 2.19
C ASP A 68 -7.71 13.45 0.82
N SER A 69 -8.67 12.56 0.58
CA SER A 69 -9.44 12.48 -0.64
C SER A 69 -10.66 13.41 -0.62
N THR A 70 -10.82 14.25 0.41
CA THR A 70 -12.02 15.08 0.63
C THR A 70 -12.37 15.94 -0.59
N ASN A 71 -11.41 16.74 -1.07
CA ASN A 71 -11.65 17.63 -2.22
C ASN A 71 -11.83 16.87 -3.53
N TYR A 72 -11.15 15.73 -3.69
CA TYR A 72 -11.26 14.90 -4.88
C TYR A 72 -12.64 14.23 -4.96
N LEU A 73 -13.11 13.66 -3.85
CA LEU A 73 -14.43 13.02 -3.78
C LEU A 73 -15.57 14.04 -3.93
N PHE A 74 -15.41 15.26 -3.39
CA PHE A 74 -16.38 16.34 -3.63
C PHE A 74 -16.39 16.78 -5.10
N SER A 75 -15.21 17.06 -5.68
CA SER A 75 -15.11 17.52 -7.07
C SER A 75 -15.56 16.47 -8.10
N SER A 76 -15.49 15.18 -7.75
CA SER A 76 -16.00 14.09 -8.58
C SER A 76 -17.51 13.84 -8.43
N GLY A 77 -18.19 14.55 -7.52
CA GLY A 77 -19.62 14.37 -7.25
C GLY A 77 -19.96 13.17 -6.37
N LEU A 78 -18.97 12.45 -5.83
CA LEU A 78 -19.18 11.34 -4.90
C LEU A 78 -19.54 11.82 -3.50
N LEU A 79 -19.20 13.07 -3.15
CA LEU A 79 -19.66 13.72 -1.93
C LEU A 79 -20.48 14.96 -2.27
N ASN A 80 -21.56 15.17 -1.53
CA ASN A 80 -22.22 16.46 -1.43
C ASN A 80 -21.51 17.34 -0.37
N THR A 81 -22.01 18.56 -0.15
CA THR A 81 -21.45 19.49 0.83
C THR A 81 -21.37 18.89 2.23
N ALA A 82 -22.45 18.25 2.70
CA ALA A 82 -22.47 17.62 4.02
C ALA A 82 -21.41 16.50 4.14
N GLY A 83 -21.27 15.65 3.11
CA GLY A 83 -20.26 14.61 3.09
C GLY A 83 -18.83 15.15 3.08
N ARG A 84 -18.58 16.25 2.36
CA ARG A 84 -17.30 16.97 2.37
C ARG A 84 -16.96 17.51 3.75
N ASP A 85 -17.94 18.09 4.45
CA ASP A 85 -17.75 18.65 5.79
C ASP A 85 -17.44 17.55 6.81
N MET A 86 -18.15 16.41 6.74
CA MET A 86 -17.87 15.24 7.57
C MET A 86 -16.45 14.70 7.34
N PHE A 87 -16.03 14.58 6.09
CA PHE A 87 -14.66 14.16 5.76
C PHE A 87 -13.61 15.14 6.29
N THR A 88 -13.82 16.44 6.10
CA THR A 88 -12.93 17.50 6.60
C THR A 88 -12.77 17.40 8.11
N GLN A 89 -13.87 17.22 8.85
CA GLN A 89 -13.85 17.05 10.30
C GLN A 89 -13.01 15.82 10.71
N GLN A 90 -13.21 14.67 10.05
CA GLN A 90 -12.44 13.45 10.32
C GLN A 90 -10.94 13.66 10.07
N PHE A 91 -10.56 14.26 8.94
CA PHE A 91 -9.16 14.52 8.63
C PHE A 91 -8.51 15.53 9.59
N ASN A 92 -9.24 16.53 10.06
CA ASN A 92 -8.76 17.44 11.11
C ASN A 92 -8.47 16.70 12.42
N MET A 93 -9.37 15.80 12.85
CA MET A 93 -9.14 14.96 14.03
C MET A 93 -7.94 14.03 13.85
N ILE A 94 -7.78 13.41 12.67
CA ILE A 94 -6.61 12.57 12.36
C ILE A 94 -5.32 13.39 12.45
N ARG A 95 -5.30 14.61 11.90
CA ARG A 95 -4.13 15.52 11.95
C ARG A 95 -3.79 15.89 13.40
N GLN A 96 -4.79 16.18 14.23
CA GLN A 96 -4.59 16.46 15.66
C GLN A 96 -3.97 15.26 16.38
N LEU A 97 -4.51 14.06 16.19
CA LEU A 97 -3.95 12.83 16.80
C LEU A 97 -2.49 12.58 16.38
N VAL A 98 -2.13 12.91 15.13
CA VAL A 98 -0.75 12.83 14.66
C VAL A 98 0.15 13.88 15.35
N GLN A 99 -0.33 15.10 15.55
CA GLN A 99 0.41 16.14 16.29
C GLN A 99 0.65 15.74 17.76
N GLU A 100 -0.33 15.08 18.37
CA GLU A 100 -0.25 14.49 19.72
C GLU A 100 0.59 13.21 19.77
N LYS A 101 1.13 12.75 18.63
CA LYS A 101 1.88 11.49 18.47
C LYS A 101 1.08 10.23 18.81
N ASN A 102 -0.24 10.33 18.85
CA ASN A 102 -1.14 9.19 19.04
C ASN A 102 -1.41 8.48 17.69
N TYR A 103 -0.36 7.88 17.13
CA TYR A 103 -0.41 7.28 15.80
C TYR A 103 -1.37 6.10 15.68
N THR A 104 -1.55 5.33 16.76
CA THR A 104 -2.49 4.20 16.78
C THR A 104 -3.93 4.67 16.63
N ALA A 105 -4.33 5.69 17.40
CA ALA A 105 -5.67 6.27 17.27
C ALA A 105 -5.85 6.94 15.90
N ALA A 106 -4.83 7.67 15.41
CA ALA A 106 -4.87 8.28 14.09
C ALA A 106 -5.06 7.24 12.97
N ALA A 107 -4.33 6.13 13.02
CA ALA A 107 -4.44 5.04 12.06
C ALA A 107 -5.80 4.32 12.16
N GLY A 108 -6.32 4.12 13.37
CA GLY A 108 -7.65 3.57 13.61
C GLY A 108 -8.74 4.47 13.01
N LEU A 109 -8.68 5.77 13.27
CA LEU A 109 -9.64 6.73 12.72
C LEU A 109 -9.54 6.79 11.19
N LEU A 110 -8.33 6.83 10.62
CA LEU A 110 -8.14 6.78 9.17
C LEU A 110 -8.71 5.49 8.54
N SER A 111 -8.57 4.36 9.24
CA SER A 111 -9.16 3.09 8.84
C SER A 111 -10.68 3.19 8.73
N HIS A 112 -11.34 3.75 9.74
CA HIS A 112 -12.80 3.94 9.77
C HIS A 112 -13.29 5.06 8.83
N THR A 113 -12.45 6.02 8.46
CA THR A 113 -12.82 7.09 7.52
C THR A 113 -12.73 6.61 6.07
N VAL A 114 -11.62 5.96 5.68
CA VAL A 114 -11.34 5.64 4.26
C VAL A 114 -10.92 4.18 4.03
N MET A 115 -9.94 3.68 4.79
CA MET A 115 -9.13 2.53 4.35
C MET A 115 -9.74 1.15 4.63
N ASN A 116 -10.70 1.04 5.56
CA ASN A 116 -11.32 -0.22 6.02
C ASN A 116 -10.31 -1.32 6.39
N ILE A 117 -9.24 -0.95 7.09
CA ILE A 117 -8.21 -1.88 7.57
C ILE A 117 -8.73 -2.53 8.84
N GLY A 118 -9.26 -3.75 8.73
CA GLY A 118 -9.58 -4.60 9.89
C GLY A 118 -10.95 -4.38 10.52
N SER A 119 -11.77 -3.43 10.05
CA SER A 119 -13.16 -3.25 10.47
C SER A 119 -14.04 -4.35 9.90
N ARG A 120 -14.26 -5.42 10.68
CA ARG A 120 -15.13 -6.54 10.29
C ARG A 120 -16.59 -6.10 10.30
N GLY A 121 -17.08 -5.68 9.14
CA GLY A 121 -18.52 -5.50 8.88
C GLY A 121 -19.05 -4.09 9.15
N THR A 122 -18.28 -3.20 9.80
CA THR A 122 -18.65 -1.79 9.92
C THR A 122 -18.19 -1.04 8.67
N PRO A 123 -19.10 -0.43 7.88
CA PRO A 123 -18.72 0.39 6.75
C PRO A 123 -17.90 1.60 7.20
N THR A 124 -16.94 2.03 6.38
CA THR A 124 -16.24 3.29 6.60
C THR A 124 -17.15 4.48 6.29
N LEU A 125 -16.75 5.68 6.71
CA LEU A 125 -17.44 6.90 6.31
C LEU A 125 -17.49 7.04 4.77
N PHE A 126 -16.37 6.76 4.09
CA PHE A 126 -16.31 6.68 2.63
C PHE A 126 -17.38 5.73 2.06
N GLN A 127 -17.45 4.50 2.55
CA GLN A 127 -18.40 3.51 2.04
C GLN A 127 -19.85 3.95 2.29
N SER A 128 -20.11 4.53 3.47
CA SER A 128 -21.45 4.97 3.88
C SER A 128 -21.95 6.14 3.05
N LEU A 129 -21.08 7.08 2.69
CA LEU A 129 -21.45 8.28 1.94
C LEU A 129 -21.48 8.08 0.42
N THR A 130 -20.63 7.20 -0.11
CA THR A 130 -20.47 7.04 -1.57
C THR A 130 -21.14 5.79 -2.12
N GLY A 131 -21.44 4.79 -1.28
CA GLY A 131 -21.88 3.46 -1.71
C GLY A 131 -20.77 2.58 -2.32
N PHE A 132 -19.56 3.13 -2.52
CA PHE A 132 -18.42 2.35 -3.00
C PHE A 132 -17.93 1.41 -1.90
N LYS A 133 -17.65 0.15 -2.23
CA LYS A 133 -17.06 -0.82 -1.29
C LYS A 133 -15.54 -0.73 -1.22
N HIS A 134 -14.90 -0.06 -2.19
CA HIS A 134 -13.44 0.08 -2.27
C HIS A 134 -13.02 1.50 -2.66
N HIS A 135 -12.02 2.05 -1.97
CA HIS A 135 -11.56 3.44 -2.17
C HIS A 135 -10.49 3.61 -3.27
N GLY A 136 -9.91 2.53 -3.79
CA GLY A 136 -8.81 2.62 -4.77
C GLY A 136 -9.23 2.90 -6.22
N SER A 137 -10.52 3.12 -6.50
CA SER A 137 -11.00 3.57 -7.81
C SER A 137 -12.36 4.24 -7.68
N ILE A 138 -12.56 5.36 -8.39
CA ILE A 138 -13.89 5.98 -8.55
C ILE A 138 -14.65 5.44 -9.76
N ALA A 139 -13.97 4.68 -10.65
CA ALA A 139 -14.60 4.10 -11.82
C ALA A 139 -15.30 2.76 -11.51
N ARG A 140 -14.99 2.15 -10.36
CA ARG A 140 -15.53 0.85 -9.95
C ARG A 140 -15.85 0.87 -8.46
N ALA A 141 -17.12 0.64 -8.12
CA ALA A 141 -17.58 0.59 -6.75
C ALA A 141 -16.98 -0.59 -5.96
N GLU A 142 -16.62 -1.67 -6.64
CA GLU A 142 -16.14 -2.90 -6.02
C GLU A 142 -14.84 -3.38 -6.68
N ARG A 143 -14.08 -4.23 -5.96
CA ARG A 143 -12.90 -4.88 -6.54
C ARG A 143 -13.33 -5.93 -7.55
N ASN A 144 -12.52 -6.13 -8.60
CA ASN A 144 -12.73 -7.19 -9.58
C ASN A 144 -12.65 -8.57 -8.90
N GLU A 145 -13.55 -9.48 -9.26
CA GLU A 145 -13.55 -10.88 -8.81
C GLU A 145 -12.24 -11.60 -9.12
N GLU A 146 -11.54 -11.16 -10.18
CA GLU A 146 -10.21 -11.64 -10.55
C GLU A 146 -9.20 -11.52 -9.39
N ILE A 147 -9.30 -10.47 -8.57
CA ILE A 147 -8.44 -10.30 -7.39
C ILE A 147 -8.67 -11.43 -6.39
N ALA A 148 -9.93 -11.84 -6.16
CA ALA A 148 -10.25 -12.97 -5.31
C ALA A 148 -9.74 -14.29 -5.91
N ALA A 149 -9.82 -14.46 -7.23
CA ALA A 149 -9.26 -15.61 -7.93
C ALA A 149 -7.74 -15.71 -7.73
N TYR A 150 -6.99 -14.60 -7.80
CA TYR A 150 -5.56 -14.58 -7.50
C TYR A 150 -5.26 -14.99 -6.05
N TYR A 151 -6.05 -14.52 -5.07
CA TYR A 151 -5.88 -14.93 -3.67
C TYR A 151 -6.09 -16.45 -3.48
N ASN A 152 -7.10 -17.02 -4.16
CA ASN A 152 -7.36 -18.45 -4.11
C ASN A 152 -6.23 -19.25 -4.76
N TYR A 153 -5.79 -18.83 -5.95
CA TYR A 153 -4.70 -19.47 -6.67
C TYR A 153 -3.38 -19.42 -5.88
N ALA A 154 -3.03 -18.26 -5.32
CA ALA A 154 -1.83 -18.11 -4.52
C ALA A 154 -1.89 -18.91 -3.19
N ASN A 155 -3.10 -19.22 -2.70
CA ASN A 155 -3.29 -20.08 -1.54
C ASN A 155 -3.32 -21.58 -1.87
N ASP A 156 -3.41 -21.95 -3.14
CA ASP A 156 -3.45 -23.33 -3.57
C ASP A 156 -2.16 -24.09 -3.20
N SER A 157 -2.33 -25.33 -2.73
CA SER A 157 -1.20 -26.14 -2.27
C SER A 157 -0.34 -26.65 -3.43
N SER A 158 -0.94 -26.90 -4.60
CA SER A 158 -0.18 -27.34 -5.78
C SER A 158 0.68 -26.19 -6.31
N PHE A 159 0.12 -24.98 -6.39
CA PHE A 159 0.86 -23.78 -6.77
C PHE A 159 2.03 -23.49 -5.81
N LYS A 160 1.78 -23.53 -4.49
CA LYS A 160 2.82 -23.32 -3.47
C LYS A 160 4.00 -24.30 -3.62
N LYS A 161 3.72 -25.57 -3.90
CA LYS A 161 4.77 -26.58 -4.13
C LYS A 161 5.64 -26.23 -5.33
N VAL A 162 5.03 -25.77 -6.43
CA VAL A 162 5.75 -25.37 -7.66
C VAL A 162 6.71 -24.21 -7.41
N ILE A 163 6.35 -23.25 -6.57
CA ILE A 163 7.21 -22.11 -6.21
C ILE A 163 8.08 -22.36 -4.96
N HIS A 164 8.17 -23.60 -4.50
CA HIS A 164 8.96 -24.02 -3.34
C HIS A 164 8.59 -23.31 -2.02
N VAL A 165 7.31 -23.00 -1.84
CA VAL A 165 6.74 -22.48 -0.58
C VAL A 165 6.03 -23.62 0.16
N SER A 166 6.19 -23.67 1.49
CA SER A 166 5.48 -24.66 2.32
C SER A 166 3.97 -24.50 2.18
N SER A 167 3.25 -25.60 1.96
CA SER A 167 1.78 -25.63 1.83
C SER A 167 1.05 -25.09 3.06
N ASN A 168 1.68 -25.15 4.23
CA ASN A 168 1.10 -24.67 5.49
C ASN A 168 1.19 -23.15 5.66
N ARG A 169 1.88 -22.44 4.75
CA ARG A 169 1.90 -20.97 4.75
C ARG A 169 0.60 -20.43 4.19
N VAL A 170 0.05 -19.42 4.85
CA VAL A 170 -1.14 -18.68 4.41
C VAL A 170 -0.76 -17.24 4.11
N LEU A 171 -1.48 -16.63 3.16
CA LEU A 171 -1.29 -15.21 2.86
C LEU A 171 -1.66 -14.36 4.07
N ASP A 172 -0.85 -13.35 4.38
CA ASP A 172 -1.04 -12.49 5.55
C ASP A 172 -2.39 -11.77 5.52
N SER A 173 -2.84 -11.34 4.34
CA SER A 173 -4.16 -10.74 4.13
C SER A 173 -5.34 -11.66 4.45
N THR A 174 -5.10 -12.98 4.51
CA THR A 174 -6.12 -13.99 4.81
C THR A 174 -6.05 -14.49 6.25
N ARG A 175 -5.12 -13.97 7.06
CA ARG A 175 -4.99 -14.35 8.48
C ARG A 175 -6.17 -13.80 9.28
N ARG A 176 -6.79 -14.66 10.10
CA ARG A 176 -7.91 -14.30 10.99
C ARG A 176 -7.51 -13.39 12.16
N ARG A 177 -6.22 -13.20 12.43
CA ARG A 177 -5.67 -12.25 13.41
C ARG A 177 -4.39 -11.65 12.81
N VAL A 178 -4.32 -10.33 12.75
CA VAL A 178 -3.05 -9.63 12.57
C VAL A 178 -2.35 -9.74 13.91
N VAL A 179 -1.22 -10.45 13.95
CA VAL A 179 -0.32 -10.49 15.13
C VAL A 179 0.62 -9.30 14.99
#